data_AF-A0A1L9B750-F1
#
_entry.id   AF-A0A1L9B750-F1
#
_cell.length_a   1.000
_cell.length_b   1.000
_cell.length_c   1.000
_cell.angle_alpha   90.00
_cell.angle_beta   90.00
_cell.angle_gamma   90.00
#
_symmetry.space_group_name_H-M   'P 1'
#
loop_
_entity.id
_entity.type
_entity.pdbx_description
1 polymer ?
#
loop_
_entity_poly.entity_id
_entity_poly.type
_entity_poly.pdbx_seq_one_letter_code
_entity_poly.pdbx_strand_id
1 'polypeptide(L)'
;MTGEELLQRKLKWEKTQDAFHPMRTEVDGQELRIRVGDFPEESLYTLLAGDKELAQFDDWPKTWQRPPSDKSAGFYGKSKTAKTTGHDK
;
A
#
# COMPACT_ATOMS: atom_id res chain seq x y z
N MET A 1 -4.06 -9.69 -13.49
CA MET A 1 -4.07 -8.50 -12.62
C MET A 1 -2.93 -7.60 -13.07
N THR A 2 -3.20 -6.33 -13.40
CA THR A 2 -2.16 -5.34 -13.73
C THR A 2 -1.72 -4.60 -12.46
N GLY A 3 -0.49 -4.07 -12.44
CA GLY A 3 -0.01 -3.33 -11.27
C GLY A 3 -0.81 -2.06 -10.98
N GLU A 4 -1.27 -1.37 -12.02
CA GLU A 4 -2.12 -0.17 -11.94
C GLU A 4 -3.46 -0.44 -11.21
N GLU A 5 -4.08 -1.59 -11.46
CA GLU A 5 -5.31 -1.98 -10.79
C GLU A 5 -5.09 -2.26 -9.29
N LEU A 6 -3.95 -2.86 -8.95
CA LEU A 6 -3.56 -3.11 -7.55
C LEU A 6 -3.25 -1.81 -6.80
N LEU A 7 -2.63 -0.83 -7.45
CA LEU A 7 -2.39 0.51 -6.92
C LEU A 7 -3.70 1.22 -6.55
N GLN A 8 -4.77 1.03 -7.33
CA GLN A 8 -6.09 1.63 -7.06
C GLN A 8 -6.92 0.81 -6.07
N ARG A 9 -6.60 -0.46 -5.88
CA ARG A 9 -7.34 -1.36 -4.98
C ARG A 9 -6.96 -1.15 -3.53
N LYS A 10 -7.89 -1.45 -2.62
CA LYS A 10 -7.65 -1.42 -1.18
C LYS A 10 -6.87 -2.67 -0.74
N LEU A 11 -5.54 -2.55 -0.70
CA LEU A 11 -4.64 -3.62 -0.25
C LEU A 11 -4.28 -3.44 1.24
N LYS A 12 -4.16 -4.55 1.97
CA LYS A 12 -3.74 -4.56 3.38
C LYS A 12 -2.30 -5.04 3.46
N TRP A 13 -1.40 -4.14 3.76
CA TRP A 13 0.02 -4.44 3.82
C TRP A 13 0.45 -4.85 5.22
N GLU A 14 1.30 -5.87 5.29
CA GLU A 14 1.95 -6.33 6.50
C GLU A 14 3.42 -5.91 6.47
N LYS A 15 3.89 -5.29 7.55
CA LYS A 15 5.30 -4.93 7.71
C LYS A 15 6.13 -6.19 7.91
N THR A 16 7.26 -6.25 7.22
CA THR A 16 8.29 -7.28 7.43
C THR A 16 9.47 -6.65 8.20
N GLN A 17 10.46 -7.47 8.56
CA GLN A 17 11.74 -6.99 9.13
C GLN A 17 12.80 -6.69 8.05
N ASP A 18 12.45 -6.85 6.77
CA ASP A 18 13.38 -6.70 5.65
C ASP A 18 13.45 -5.26 5.18
N ALA A 19 14.65 -4.67 5.18
CA ALA A 19 14.85 -3.31 4.69
C ALA A 19 14.59 -3.17 3.18
N PHE A 20 14.91 -4.22 2.41
CA PHE A 20 14.68 -4.25 0.95
C PHE A 20 13.23 -4.52 0.59
N HIS A 21 12.50 -5.25 1.43
CA HIS A 21 11.12 -5.65 1.19
C HIS A 21 10.25 -5.29 2.39
N PRO A 22 10.10 -4.01 2.75
CA PRO A 22 9.53 -3.59 4.04
C PRO A 22 8.07 -4.01 4.21
N MET A 23 7.37 -4.35 3.12
CA MET A 23 5.96 -4.73 3.17
C MET A 23 5.65 -5.88 2.22
N ARG A 24 4.76 -6.77 2.68
CA ARG A 24 4.15 -7.84 1.88
C ARG A 24 2.63 -7.88 2.09
N THR A 25 1.90 -8.47 1.16
CA THR A 25 0.47 -8.73 1.25
C THR A 25 0.11 -9.93 0.40
N GLU A 26 -1.01 -10.59 0.65
CA GLU A 26 -1.53 -11.66 -0.20
C GLU A 26 -2.90 -11.25 -0.70
N VAL A 27 -3.09 -11.27 -2.02
CA VAL A 27 -4.33 -10.85 -2.68
C VAL A 27 -4.71 -11.90 -3.69
N ASP A 28 -5.91 -12.47 -3.56
CA ASP A 28 -6.44 -13.46 -4.50
C ASP A 28 -5.48 -14.66 -4.71
N GLY A 29 -4.76 -15.08 -3.65
CA GLY A 29 -3.77 -16.17 -3.69
C GLY A 29 -2.43 -15.79 -4.33
N GLN A 30 -2.23 -14.50 -4.64
CA GLN A 30 -1.00 -13.97 -5.18
C GLN A 30 -0.27 -13.17 -4.10
N GLU A 31 0.96 -13.56 -3.79
CA GLU A 31 1.78 -12.82 -2.85
C GLU A 31 2.33 -11.57 -3.54
N LEU A 32 2.10 -10.41 -2.95
CA LEU A 32 2.57 -9.12 -3.39
C LEU A 32 3.58 -8.58 -2.39
N ARG A 33 4.67 -8.00 -2.89
CA ARG A 33 5.76 -7.44 -2.06
C ARG A 33 6.10 -6.05 -2.57
N ILE A 34 6.41 -5.13 -1.66
CA ILE A 34 6.99 -3.85 -2.03
C ILE A 34 8.49 -3.95 -1.87
N ARG A 35 9.23 -3.72 -2.96
CA ARG A 35 10.67 -3.50 -2.92
C ARG A 35 10.96 -2.00 -2.93
N VAL A 36 11.92 -1.59 -2.12
CA VAL A 36 12.48 -0.24 -2.17
C VAL A 36 13.64 -0.26 -3.16
N GLY A 37 13.53 0.54 -4.22
CA GLY A 37 14.60 0.73 -5.21
C GLY A 37 15.59 1.81 -4.78
N ASP A 38 16.72 1.90 -5.48
CA ASP A 38 17.76 2.89 -5.20
C ASP A 38 17.53 4.15 -6.06
N PHE A 39 16.89 5.17 -5.48
CA PHE A 39 16.66 6.46 -6.15
C PHE A 39 17.94 7.31 -6.12
N PRO A 40 18.38 7.96 -7.22
CA PRO A 40 17.62 8.33 -8.43
C PRO A 40 17.76 7.40 -9.64
N GLU A 41 18.54 6.32 -9.52
CA GLU A 41 18.77 5.39 -10.64
C GLU A 41 17.54 4.49 -10.90
N GLU A 42 16.76 4.19 -9.86
CA GLU A 42 15.51 3.40 -9.91
C GLU A 42 14.33 4.10 -9.21
N SER A 43 13.09 3.68 -9.51
CA SER A 43 11.89 4.14 -8.81
C SER A 43 11.91 3.74 -7.34
N LEU A 44 11.40 4.62 -6.46
CA LEU A 44 11.56 4.49 -5.02
C LEU A 44 10.82 3.26 -4.44
N TYR A 45 9.64 2.94 -4.97
CA TYR A 45 8.92 1.71 -4.65
C TYR A 45 8.55 0.92 -5.90
N THR A 46 8.68 -0.40 -5.80
CA THR A 46 8.28 -1.33 -6.85
C THR A 46 7.35 -2.38 -6.26
N LEU A 47 6.17 -2.52 -6.87
CA LEU A 47 5.20 -3.56 -6.58
C LEU A 47 5.59 -4.84 -7.34
N LEU A 48 5.92 -5.87 -6.59
CA LEU A 48 6.21 -7.21 -7.09
C LEU A 48 5.03 -8.14 -6.75
N ALA A 49 4.71 -9.06 -7.66
CA ALA A 49 3.85 -10.20 -7.43
C ALA A 49 4.68 -11.48 -7.52
N GLY A 50 5.01 -12.07 -6.36
CA GLY A 50 6.03 -13.08 -6.23
C GLY A 50 7.35 -12.53 -6.76
N ASP A 51 7.77 -13.04 -7.92
CA ASP A 51 9.02 -12.67 -8.61
C ASP A 51 8.81 -11.70 -9.79
N LYS A 52 7.58 -11.27 -10.06
CA LYS A 52 7.25 -10.43 -11.21
C LYS A 52 6.97 -8.99 -10.81
N GLU A 53 7.70 -8.04 -11.40
CA GLU A 53 7.38 -6.62 -11.27
C GLU A 53 6.06 -6.30 -12.00
N LEU A 54 5.11 -5.74 -11.24
CA LEU A 54 3.80 -5.35 -11.76
C LEU A 54 3.69 -3.84 -11.99
N ALA A 55 4.27 -3.03 -11.11
CA ALA A 55 4.27 -1.57 -11.24
C ALA A 55 5.38 -0.93 -10.41
N GLN A 56 5.81 0.25 -10.84
CA GLN A 56 6.77 1.11 -10.15
C GLN A 56 6.06 2.42 -9.78
N PHE A 57 6.31 2.94 -8.60
CA PHE A 57 5.66 4.15 -8.11
C PHE A 57 6.51 4.87 -7.07
N ASP A 58 6.41 6.20 -7.05
CA ASP A 58 7.15 7.02 -6.10
C ASP A 58 6.29 7.44 -4.89
N ASP A 59 4.95 7.43 -5.03
CA ASP A 59 3.99 7.78 -3.97
C ASP A 59 3.12 6.60 -3.54
N TRP A 60 2.93 6.48 -2.22
CA TRP A 60 2.13 5.41 -1.64
C TRP A 60 0.63 5.64 -1.89
N PRO A 61 -0.10 4.69 -2.51
CA PRO A 61 -1.51 4.87 -2.79
C PRO A 61 -2.34 5.10 -1.52
N LYS A 62 -3.22 6.10 -1.56
CA LYS A 62 -4.11 6.44 -0.43
C LYS A 62 -5.13 5.35 -0.11
N THR A 63 -5.43 4.48 -1.08
CA THR A 63 -6.33 3.33 -0.94
C THR A 63 -5.69 2.19 -0.17
N TRP A 64 -4.36 2.12 -0.10
CA TRP A 64 -3.65 1.08 0.61
C TRP A 64 -3.71 1.31 2.12
N GLN A 65 -4.09 0.27 2.87
CA GLN A 65 -4.05 0.31 4.32
C GLN A 65 -2.61 0.10 4.78
N ARG A 66 -1.93 1.20 5.12
CA ARG A 66 -0.66 1.12 5.83
C ARG A 66 -0.90 0.41 7.17
N PRO A 67 -0.06 -0.57 7.54
CA PRO A 67 -0.13 -1.12 8.89
C PRO A 67 0.10 0.02 9.88
N PRO A 68 -0.53 -0.03 11.07
CA PRO A 68 -0.36 1.01 12.07
C PRO A 68 1.14 1.19 12.31
N SER A 69 1.68 2.33 11.91
CA SER A 69 3.06 2.66 12.22
C SER A 69 3.06 2.97 13.69
N ASP A 70 3.43 1.97 14.49
CA ASP A 70 3.71 2.17 15.90
C ASP A 70 4.74 3.31 15.99
N LYS A 71 4.27 4.47 16.50
CA LYS A 71 4.92 5.79 16.48
C LYS A 71 4.92 6.55 15.15
N SER A 72 3.76 7.05 14.77
CA SER A 72 3.58 8.49 14.49
C SER A 72 2.11 8.82 14.29
N ALA A 73 1.46 9.28 15.36
CA ALA A 73 0.35 10.21 15.24
C ALA A 73 0.89 11.48 14.56
N GLY A 74 0.63 11.64 13.27
CA GLY A 74 1.23 12.69 12.47
C GLY A 74 0.49 12.97 11.16
N PHE A 75 -0.72 13.52 11.25
CA PHE A 75 -1.24 14.52 10.32
C PHE A 75 -1.13 14.29 8.78
N TYR A 76 -1.44 13.11 8.24
CA TYR A 76 -1.75 13.00 6.80
C TYR A 76 -3.07 12.25 6.57
N GLY A 77 -4.15 13.04 6.51
CA GLY A 77 -5.49 12.56 6.18
C GLY A 77 -6.54 13.41 6.87
N LYS A 78 -6.89 14.54 6.27
CA LYS A 78 -8.08 15.31 6.63
C LYS A 78 -9.26 14.36 6.78
N SER A 79 -9.82 14.34 7.97
CA SER A 79 -11.10 13.74 8.31
C SER A 79 -12.18 14.21 7.33
N LYS A 80 -12.74 13.25 6.60
CA LYS A 80 -14.18 13.23 6.33
C LYS A 80 -14.68 11.84 6.68
N THR A 81 -15.02 11.69 7.96
CA THR A 81 -15.92 10.66 8.43
C THR A 81 -17.23 10.78 7.65
N ALA A 82 -17.46 9.85 6.72
CA ALA A 82 -18.82 9.51 6.34
C ALA A 82 -19.48 8.87 7.56
N LYS A 83 -20.49 9.54 8.13
CA LYS A 83 -21.47 8.89 8.99
C LYS A 83 -22.75 8.71 8.17
N THR A 84 -22.96 7.46 7.81
CA THR A 84 -24.19 6.88 7.30
C THR A 84 -25.26 6.83 8.41
N THR A 85 -26.51 6.79 7.96
CA THR A 85 -27.73 6.26 8.64
C THR A 85 -28.75 7.31 9.02
N GLY A 86 -29.90 7.23 8.34
CA GLY A 86 -31.10 7.98 8.62
C GLY A 86 -31.73 7.63 9.97
N HIS A 87 -32.57 8.56 10.44
CA HIS A 87 -33.55 8.28 11.47
C HIS A 87 -34.88 8.86 10.99
N ASP A 88 -35.81 7.94 10.80
CA ASP A 88 -37.25 8.09 10.66
C ASP A 88 -37.82 8.94 11.81
N LYS A 89 -38.63 9.96 11.51
CA LYS A 89 -40.00 10.14 12.03
C LYS A 89 -40.68 11.37 11.42
#